data_AF-A0A8J3CKQ5-F1
#
_entry.id   AF-A0A8J3CKQ5-F1
#
_cell.length_a   1.000
_cell.length_b   1.000
_cell.length_c   1.000
_cell.angle_alpha   90.00
_cell.angle_beta   90.00
_cell.angle_gamma   90.00
#
_symmetry.space_group_name_H-M   'P 1'
#
loop_
_entity.id
_entity.type
_entity.pdbx_description
1 polymer ?
#
loop_
_entity_poly.entity_id
_entity_poly.type
_entity_poly.pdbx_seq_one_letter_code
_entity_poly.pdbx_strand_id
1 'polypeptide(L)'
;MRFHASAVLALNIENLDLPNKQAKITAKGGDTLWITWDTDTAHLLPRLTAGRTEGPLFLSEHRPGPHRRAATDPDDICPGTDRVRLGYDRARILLAHYGDGLRLHQLRHSSATHLGEANVSANVIMTKTGHKSLRSVQRYVKPGLAAVHDATEVLSSPRHRR
;
A
#
# COMPACT_ATOMS: atom_id res chain seq x y z
N MET A 1 -6.11 -8.20 -11.84
CA MET A 1 -5.45 -6.87 -11.79
C MET A 1 -4.72 -6.74 -10.44
N ARG A 2 -3.39 -6.96 -10.39
CA ARG A 2 -2.56 -7.24 -9.19
C ARG A 2 -1.84 -6.01 -8.56
N PHE A 3 -2.38 -4.80 -8.71
CA PHE A 3 -1.53 -3.59 -8.81
C PHE A 3 -1.06 -2.89 -7.53
N HIS A 4 -1.42 -3.31 -6.30
CA HIS A 4 -0.99 -2.54 -5.12
C HIS A 4 0.50 -2.74 -4.79
N ALA A 5 0.99 -3.99 -4.78
CA ALA A 5 2.38 -4.26 -4.38
C ALA A 5 3.39 -3.69 -5.37
N SER A 6 3.16 -3.86 -6.68
CA SER A 6 4.05 -3.28 -7.70
C SER A 6 4.03 -1.75 -7.69
N ALA A 7 2.88 -1.12 -7.44
CA ALA A 7 2.79 0.34 -7.35
C ALA A 7 3.54 0.88 -6.12
N VAL A 8 3.48 0.18 -4.98
CA VAL A 8 4.26 0.53 -3.78
C VAL A 8 5.76 0.38 -4.04
N LEU A 9 6.19 -0.69 -4.72
CA LEU A 9 7.61 -0.87 -5.09
C LEU A 9 8.12 0.20 -6.08
N ALA A 10 7.21 0.78 -6.88
CA ALA A 10 7.50 1.87 -7.81
C ALA A 10 7.54 3.26 -7.15
N LEU A 11 7.34 3.37 -5.82
CA LEU A 11 7.43 4.66 -5.13
C LEU A 11 8.84 5.23 -5.16
N ASN A 12 8.89 6.55 -5.31
CA ASN A 12 10.09 7.34 -5.10
C ASN A 12 9.94 8.21 -3.85
N ILE A 13 11.08 8.66 -3.33
CA ILE A 13 11.16 9.43 -2.09
C ILE A 13 10.46 10.79 -2.23
N GLU A 14 10.59 11.43 -3.38
CA GLU A 14 9.96 12.73 -3.67
C GLU A 14 8.42 12.68 -3.70
N ASN A 15 7.83 11.48 -3.82
CA ASN A 15 6.38 11.29 -3.79
C ASN A 15 5.83 11.01 -2.38
N LEU A 16 6.70 11.00 -1.36
CA LEU A 16 6.32 10.77 0.03
C LEU A 16 5.97 12.10 0.72
N ASP A 17 4.77 12.16 1.27
CA ASP A 17 4.32 13.19 2.18
C ASP A 17 4.43 12.64 3.62
N LEU A 18 5.64 12.79 4.18
CA LEU A 18 5.97 12.29 5.52
C LEU A 18 5.10 12.93 6.63
N PRO A 19 4.85 14.26 6.64
CA PRO A 19 3.98 14.88 7.63
C PRO A 19 2.57 14.30 7.67
N ASN A 20 1.97 14.03 6.51
CA ASN A 20 0.62 13.47 6.42
C ASN A 20 0.58 11.94 6.35
N LYS A 21 1.73 11.27 6.46
CA LYS A 21 1.88 9.80 6.41
C LYS A 21 1.21 9.18 5.17
N GLN A 22 1.39 9.83 4.03
CA GLN A 22 0.77 9.45 2.78
C GLN A 22 1.73 9.56 1.60
N ALA A 23 1.47 8.80 0.54
CA ALA A 23 2.22 8.96 -0.71
C ALA A 23 1.30 8.82 -1.90
N LYS A 24 1.71 9.51 -2.96
CA LYS A 24 1.06 9.44 -4.26
C LYS A 24 1.64 8.27 -5.05
N ILE A 25 0.79 7.34 -5.49
CA ILE A 25 1.15 6.28 -6.43
C ILE A 25 0.43 6.49 -7.76
N THR A 26 1.15 6.27 -8.86
CA THR A 26 0.56 6.23 -10.20
C THR A 26 0.30 4.78 -10.56
N ALA A 27 -0.98 4.40 -10.66
CA ALA A 27 -1.35 3.08 -11.14
C ALA A 27 -1.19 2.96 -12.66
N LYS A 28 -1.09 1.71 -13.13
CA LYS A 28 -1.06 1.39 -14.56
C LYS A 28 -2.36 1.90 -15.20
N GLY A 29 -2.26 2.95 -16.02
CA GLY A 29 -3.39 3.65 -16.63
C GLY A 29 -3.47 5.15 -16.33
N GLY A 30 -2.55 5.70 -15.52
CA GLY A 30 -2.51 7.13 -15.20
C GLY A 30 -3.35 7.52 -13.97
N ASP A 31 -4.13 6.58 -13.43
CA ASP A 31 -4.88 6.78 -12.20
C ASP A 31 -3.92 7.08 -11.05
N THR A 32 -4.12 8.22 -10.40
CA THR A 32 -3.45 8.54 -9.14
C THR A 32 -4.21 7.89 -7.99
N LEU A 33 -3.53 7.11 -7.17
CA LEU A 33 -4.05 6.67 -5.88
C LEU A 33 -3.17 7.21 -4.75
N TRP A 34 -3.79 7.42 -3.60
CA TRP A 34 -3.09 7.75 -2.37
C TRP A 34 -2.96 6.50 -1.52
N ILE A 35 -1.75 6.24 -1.05
CA ILE A 35 -1.52 5.27 0.02
C ILE A 35 -1.27 6.03 1.31
N THR A 36 -1.66 5.43 2.42
CA THR A 36 -1.40 5.95 3.76
C THR A 36 -0.78 4.87 4.62
N TRP A 37 0.01 5.27 5.62
CA TRP A 37 0.64 4.37 6.58
C TRP A 37 0.49 4.89 8.01
N ASP A 38 0.72 4.02 8.97
CA ASP A 38 0.64 4.34 10.39
C ASP A 38 1.95 4.97 10.92
N THR A 39 1.96 5.33 12.19
CA THR A 39 3.13 5.92 12.86
C THR A 39 4.31 4.94 12.88
N ASP A 40 4.06 3.65 13.10
CA ASP A 40 5.12 2.64 13.20
C ASP A 40 5.86 2.46 11.87
N THR A 41 5.10 2.40 10.76
CA THR A 41 5.66 2.39 9.41
C THR A 41 6.42 3.68 9.12
N ALA A 42 5.90 4.83 9.57
CA ALA A 42 6.59 6.12 9.39
C ALA A 42 7.95 6.13 10.10
N HIS A 43 8.10 5.46 11.24
CA HIS A 43 9.38 5.33 11.94
C HIS A 43 10.41 4.45 11.20
N LEU A 44 9.96 3.56 10.32
CA LEU A 44 10.84 2.72 9.49
C LEU A 44 11.33 3.44 8.23
N LEU A 45 10.58 4.44 7.73
CA LEU A 45 10.92 5.16 6.50
C LEU A 45 12.30 5.83 6.53
N PRO A 46 12.74 6.52 7.60
CA PRO A 46 14.08 7.10 7.68
C PRO A 46 15.22 6.08 7.52
N ARG A 47 15.00 4.83 7.98
CA ARG A 47 15.98 3.74 7.81
C ARG A 47 16.07 3.29 6.36
N LEU A 48 14.94 3.32 5.65
CA LEU A 48 14.87 2.93 4.24
C LEU A 48 15.39 4.03 3.31
N THR A 49 15.09 5.29 3.60
CA THR A 49 15.63 6.43 2.84
C THR A 49 17.12 6.62 3.09
N ALA A 50 17.60 6.34 4.31
CA ALA A 50 19.02 6.44 4.68
C ALA A 50 19.62 7.83 4.33
N GLY A 51 18.86 8.90 4.55
CA GLY A 51 19.26 10.28 4.26
C GLY A 51 19.07 10.72 2.80
N ARG A 52 18.59 9.84 1.91
CA ARG A 52 18.27 10.20 0.53
C ARG A 52 17.01 11.06 0.45
N THR A 53 17.02 12.05 -0.44
CA THR A 53 15.90 12.96 -0.71
C THR A 53 15.17 12.64 -2.01
N GLU A 54 15.77 11.85 -2.90
CA GLU A 54 15.24 11.56 -4.23
C GLU A 54 15.53 10.12 -4.70
N GLY A 55 14.72 9.66 -5.66
CA GLY A 55 14.88 8.39 -6.34
C GLY A 55 14.09 7.23 -5.71
N PRO A 56 14.32 5.98 -6.15
CA PRO A 56 13.50 4.83 -5.75
C PRO A 56 13.54 4.58 -4.23
N LEU A 57 12.38 4.45 -3.60
CA LEU A 57 12.28 4.20 -2.16
C LEU A 57 12.91 2.84 -1.80
N PHE A 58 12.52 1.79 -2.53
CA PHE A 58 13.02 0.44 -2.36
C PHE A 58 14.16 0.16 -3.33
N LEU A 59 15.34 -0.12 -2.80
CA LEU A 59 16.52 -0.46 -3.59
C LEU A 59 16.89 -1.93 -3.44
N SER A 60 17.46 -2.52 -4.48
CA SER A 60 18.19 -3.77 -4.33
C SER A 60 19.52 -3.54 -3.62
N GLU A 61 19.96 -4.51 -2.84
CA GLU A 61 21.25 -4.48 -2.14
C GLU A 61 22.44 -4.40 -3.12
N HIS A 62 22.28 -5.00 -4.29
CA HIS A 62 23.35 -5.15 -5.27
C HIS A 62 23.32 -4.00 -6.28
N ARG A 63 24.51 -3.47 -6.62
CA ARG A 63 24.65 -2.58 -7.76
C ARG A 63 24.54 -3.41 -9.04
N PRO A 64 23.74 -2.97 -10.03
CA PRO A 64 23.67 -3.65 -11.32
C PRO A 64 25.05 -3.68 -11.98
N GLY A 65 25.40 -4.79 -12.64
CA GLY A 65 26.57 -4.83 -13.52
C GLY A 65 26.39 -3.95 -14.76
N PRO A 66 27.46 -3.67 -15.54
CA PRO A 66 27.45 -2.73 -16.67
C PRO A 66 26.34 -3.01 -17.69
N HIS A 67 26.18 -4.27 -18.09
CA HIS A 67 25.13 -4.69 -19.04
C HIS A 67 23.72 -4.47 -18.52
N ARG A 68 23.50 -4.68 -17.22
CA ARG A 68 22.18 -4.50 -16.59
C ARG A 68 21.85 -3.02 -16.43
N ARG A 69 22.85 -2.17 -16.13
CA ARG A 69 22.69 -0.71 -16.09
C ARG A 69 22.24 -0.17 -17.43
N ALA A 70 22.89 -0.58 -18.51
CA ALA A 70 22.56 -0.13 -19.86
C ALA A 70 21.12 -0.49 -20.28
N ALA A 71 20.55 -1.56 -19.70
CA ALA A 71 19.19 -2.01 -19.95
C ALA A 71 18.17 -1.54 -18.89
N THR A 72 18.60 -0.83 -17.84
CA THR A 72 17.72 -0.34 -16.77
C THR A 72 17.37 1.11 -17.05
N ASP A 73 16.10 1.46 -16.83
CA ASP A 73 15.64 2.84 -16.94
C ASP A 73 16.44 3.74 -15.97
N PRO A 74 16.98 4.89 -16.40
CA PRO A 74 17.63 5.85 -15.50
C PRO A 74 16.80 6.20 -14.27
N ASP A 75 15.47 6.26 -14.39
CA ASP A 75 14.56 6.58 -13.27
C ASP A 75 14.49 5.46 -12.21
N ASP A 76 14.89 4.24 -12.58
CA ASP A 76 15.01 3.10 -11.68
C ASP A 76 16.39 3.00 -11.02
N ILE A 77 17.31 3.93 -11.30
CA ILE A 77 18.64 4.00 -10.68
C ILE A 77 18.65 5.14 -9.68
N CYS A 78 19.05 4.85 -8.44
CA CYS A 78 19.17 5.88 -7.42
C CYS A 78 20.41 6.76 -7.67
N PRO A 79 20.25 8.10 -7.82
CA PRO A 79 21.36 9.01 -8.15
C PRO A 79 22.51 8.96 -7.13
N GLY A 80 22.18 8.90 -5.84
CA GLY A 80 23.18 8.96 -4.77
C GLY A 80 23.85 7.63 -4.41
N THR A 81 23.27 6.49 -4.77
CA THR A 81 23.78 5.16 -4.35
C THR A 81 24.11 4.21 -5.48
N ASP A 82 23.62 4.54 -6.68
CA ASP A 82 23.87 3.81 -7.92
C ASP A 82 23.35 2.36 -7.86
N ARG A 83 22.32 2.18 -7.04
CA ARG A 83 21.56 0.95 -6.85
C ARG A 83 20.25 1.04 -7.62
N VAL A 84 19.74 -0.11 -8.05
CA VAL A 84 18.48 -0.19 -8.82
C VAL A 84 17.28 -0.38 -7.91
N ARG A 85 16.11 0.04 -8.42
CA ARG A 85 14.82 -0.22 -7.79
C ARG A 85 14.62 -1.71 -7.54
N LEU A 86 14.03 -2.01 -6.39
CA LEU A 86 13.64 -3.37 -6.04
C LEU A 86 12.47 -3.84 -6.91
N GLY A 87 12.75 -4.76 -7.84
CA GLY A 87 11.71 -5.39 -8.66
C GLY A 87 10.78 -6.33 -7.87
N TYR A 88 9.58 -6.58 -8.42
CA TYR A 88 8.55 -7.40 -7.78
C TYR A 88 9.02 -8.83 -7.44
N ASP A 89 9.75 -9.49 -8.34
CA ASP A 89 10.21 -10.86 -8.11
C ASP A 89 11.20 -10.95 -6.96
N ARG A 90 12.12 -9.98 -6.87
CA ARG A 90 13.06 -9.91 -5.75
C ARG A 90 12.34 -9.57 -4.44
N ALA A 91 11.40 -8.62 -4.46
CA ALA A 91 10.58 -8.30 -3.29
C ALA A 91 9.79 -9.52 -2.79
N ARG A 92 9.24 -10.34 -3.69
CA ARG A 92 8.55 -11.59 -3.35
C ARG A 92 9.49 -12.59 -2.66
N ILE A 93 10.72 -12.73 -3.15
CA ILE A 93 11.72 -13.62 -2.55
C ILE A 93 12.12 -13.14 -1.16
N LEU A 94 12.40 -11.84 -1.00
CA LEU A 94 12.77 -11.26 0.28
C LEU A 94 11.65 -11.39 1.31
N LEU A 95 10.40 -11.09 0.93
CA LEU A 95 9.26 -11.26 1.83
C LEU A 95 9.05 -12.71 2.25
N ALA A 96 9.20 -13.67 1.32
CA ALA A 96 9.07 -15.08 1.66
C ALA A 96 10.19 -15.54 2.60
N HIS A 97 11.41 -14.99 2.45
CA HIS A 97 12.56 -15.36 3.26
C HIS A 97 12.49 -14.78 4.68
N TYR A 98 12.14 -13.48 4.82
CA TYR A 98 12.11 -12.79 6.11
C TYR A 98 10.74 -12.76 6.78
N GLY A 99 9.68 -13.11 6.07
CA GLY A 99 8.30 -13.11 6.54
C GLY A 99 7.71 -14.52 6.58
N ASP A 100 8.50 -15.54 6.88
CA ASP A 100 8.02 -16.91 7.10
C ASP A 100 7.10 -17.46 5.97
N GLY A 101 7.50 -17.24 4.73
CA GLY A 101 6.75 -17.71 3.55
C GLY A 101 5.58 -16.81 3.12
N LEU A 102 5.42 -15.62 3.72
CA LEU A 102 4.42 -14.65 3.31
C LEU A 102 4.57 -14.24 1.84
N ARG A 103 3.42 -14.07 1.17
CA ARG A 103 3.31 -13.61 -0.21
C ARG A 103 2.72 -12.21 -0.25
N LEU A 104 3.17 -11.38 -1.19
CA LEU A 104 2.73 -9.98 -1.32
C LEU A 104 1.19 -9.81 -1.41
N HIS A 105 0.48 -10.76 -2.05
CA HIS A 105 -0.98 -10.71 -2.14
C HIS A 105 -1.69 -11.06 -0.83
N GLN A 106 -1.04 -11.81 0.07
CA GLN A 106 -1.59 -12.16 1.38
C GLN A 106 -1.66 -10.94 2.30
N LEU A 107 -0.71 -10.00 2.18
CA LEU A 107 -0.76 -8.73 2.92
C LEU A 107 -2.04 -7.96 2.62
N ARG A 108 -2.37 -7.77 1.34
CA ARG A 108 -3.61 -7.10 0.92
C ARG A 108 -4.85 -7.83 1.42
N HIS A 109 -4.85 -9.16 1.38
CA HIS A 109 -5.95 -9.99 1.87
C HIS A 109 -6.14 -9.82 3.38
N SER A 110 -5.05 -9.93 4.14
CA SER A 110 -5.05 -9.79 5.60
C SER A 110 -5.54 -8.41 6.03
N SER A 111 -5.04 -7.34 5.39
CA SER A 111 -5.53 -5.98 5.66
C SER A 111 -7.03 -5.83 5.38
N ALA A 112 -7.53 -6.39 4.28
CA ALA A 112 -8.96 -6.33 3.98
C ALA A 112 -9.81 -7.09 5.01
N THR A 113 -9.34 -8.27 5.45
CA THR A 113 -9.99 -9.06 6.50
C THR A 113 -10.01 -8.30 7.83
N HIS A 114 -8.88 -7.78 8.31
CA HIS A 114 -8.82 -7.03 9.57
C HIS A 114 -9.71 -5.79 9.58
N LEU A 115 -9.77 -5.04 8.47
CA LEU A 115 -10.69 -3.92 8.35
C LEU A 115 -12.16 -4.37 8.36
N GLY A 116 -12.44 -5.53 7.76
CA GLY A 116 -13.76 -6.15 7.80
C GLY A 116 -14.19 -6.57 9.20
N GLU A 117 -13.28 -7.19 9.96
CA GLU A 117 -13.47 -7.56 11.37
C GLU A 117 -13.67 -6.33 12.27
N ALA A 118 -12.99 -5.22 11.95
CA ALA A 118 -13.17 -3.93 12.61
C ALA A 118 -14.45 -3.17 12.17
N ASN A 119 -15.34 -3.80 11.40
CA ASN A 119 -16.58 -3.22 10.87
C ASN A 119 -16.38 -1.92 10.06
N VAL A 120 -15.23 -1.74 9.41
CA VAL A 120 -14.98 -0.61 8.52
C VAL A 120 -15.87 -0.73 7.27
N SER A 121 -16.39 0.41 6.79
CA SER A 121 -17.29 0.40 5.63
C SER A 121 -16.63 -0.21 4.38
N ALA A 122 -17.44 -0.94 3.59
CA ALA A 122 -16.97 -1.59 2.36
C ALA A 122 -16.30 -0.61 1.38
N ASN A 123 -16.80 0.63 1.30
CA ASN A 123 -16.22 1.69 0.46
C ASN A 123 -14.80 2.06 0.92
N VAL A 124 -14.58 2.24 2.22
CA VAL A 124 -13.27 2.58 2.77
C VAL A 124 -12.29 1.42 2.58
N ILE A 125 -12.73 0.17 2.81
CA ILE A 125 -11.91 -1.01 2.55
C ILE A 125 -11.53 -1.08 1.07
N MET A 126 -12.50 -0.86 0.16
CA MET A 126 -12.27 -0.86 -1.29
C MET A 126 -11.19 0.15 -1.69
N THR A 127 -11.31 1.39 -1.21
CA THR A 127 -10.33 2.47 -1.46
C THR A 127 -8.96 2.11 -0.88
N LYS A 128 -8.88 1.72 0.39
CA LYS A 128 -7.60 1.40 1.07
C LYS A 128 -6.85 0.26 0.42
N THR A 129 -7.58 -0.74 -0.07
CA THR A 129 -6.98 -1.96 -0.63
C THR A 129 -6.85 -1.91 -2.15
N GLY A 130 -7.41 -0.88 -2.81
CA GLY A 130 -7.40 -0.73 -4.27
C GLY A 130 -8.22 -1.79 -5.00
N HIS A 131 -9.34 -2.25 -4.43
CA HIS A 131 -10.28 -3.12 -5.12
C HIS A 131 -11.11 -2.30 -6.12
N LYS A 132 -11.37 -2.84 -7.31
CA LYS A 132 -12.12 -2.13 -8.37
C LYS A 132 -13.64 -2.24 -8.23
N SER A 133 -14.12 -3.15 -7.38
CA SER A 133 -15.55 -3.39 -7.22
C SER A 133 -15.88 -3.72 -5.77
N LEU A 134 -17.02 -3.21 -5.29
CA LEU A 134 -17.55 -3.54 -3.97
C LEU A 134 -17.83 -5.04 -3.83
N ARG A 135 -18.26 -5.69 -4.93
CA ARG A 135 -18.44 -7.14 -4.98
C ARG A 135 -17.19 -7.92 -4.54
N SER A 136 -16.00 -7.43 -4.89
CA SER A 136 -14.75 -8.09 -4.50
C SER A 136 -14.39 -7.89 -3.01
N VAL A 137 -14.97 -6.88 -2.36
CA VAL A 137 -14.74 -6.53 -0.95
C VAL A 137 -15.80 -7.12 -0.02
N GLN A 138 -17.01 -7.37 -0.52
CA GLN A 138 -18.13 -7.94 0.25
C GLN A 138 -17.75 -9.18 1.06
N ARG A 139 -16.83 -10.01 0.56
CA ARG A 139 -16.34 -11.20 1.27
C ARG A 139 -15.65 -10.92 2.62
N TYR A 140 -15.19 -9.70 2.86
CA TYR A 140 -14.53 -9.31 4.12
C TYR A 140 -15.48 -8.62 5.09
N VAL A 141 -16.61 -8.09 4.60
CA VAL A 141 -17.55 -7.33 5.44
C VAL A 141 -18.62 -8.29 5.95
N LYS A 142 -18.62 -8.53 7.26
CA LYS A 142 -19.69 -9.26 7.94
C LYS A 142 -20.33 -8.32 8.95
N PRO A 143 -21.47 -7.70 8.64
CA PRO A 143 -22.13 -6.83 9.59
C PRO A 143 -22.56 -7.66 10.81
N GLY A 144 -21.99 -7.35 11.97
CA GLY A 144 -22.37 -7.94 13.24
C GLY A 144 -23.76 -7.47 13.69
N LEU A 145 -24.40 -8.23 14.59
CA LEU A 145 -25.72 -7.87 15.13
C LEU A 145 -25.73 -6.49 15.80
N ALA A 146 -24.62 -6.09 16.44
CA ALA A 146 -24.46 -4.76 17.03
C ALA A 146 -24.56 -3.63 15.99
N ALA A 147 -23.97 -3.78 14.80
CA ALA A 147 -24.07 -2.78 13.75
C ALA A 147 -25.51 -2.65 13.19
N VAL A 148 -26.25 -3.76 13.17
CA VAL A 148 -27.68 -3.76 12.80
C VAL A 148 -28.51 -3.08 13.89
N HIS A 149 -28.16 -3.30 15.16
CA HIS A 149 -28.80 -2.63 16.29
C HIS A 149 -28.58 -1.12 16.24
N ASP A 150 -27.33 -0.66 16.07
CA ASP A 150 -27.00 0.76 15.92
C ASP A 150 -27.74 1.40 14.73
N ALA A 151 -27.81 0.70 13.60
CA ALA A 151 -28.58 1.17 12.44
C ALA A 151 -30.07 1.29 12.74
N THR A 152 -30.61 0.36 13.55
CA THR A 152 -32.01 0.39 14.00
C THR A 152 -32.25 1.57 14.95
N GLU A 153 -31.36 1.82 15.90
CA GLU A 153 -31.41 2.98 16.82
C GLU A 153 -31.36 4.33 16.08
N VAL A 154 -30.56 4.42 15.02
CA VAL A 154 -30.51 5.61 14.14
C VAL A 154 -31.86 5.85 13.44
N LEU A 155 -32.56 4.78 13.05
CA LEU A 155 -33.90 4.87 12.46
C LEU A 155 -34.97 5.19 13.49
N SER A 156 -34.79 4.75 14.74
CA SER A 156 -35.70 5.00 15.87
C SER A 156 -35.63 6.43 16.40
N SER A 157 -34.52 7.14 16.17
CA SER A 157 -34.38 8.54 16.57
C SER A 157 -35.31 9.44 15.74
N PRO A 158 -36.34 10.08 16.34
CA PRO A 158 -37.19 11.00 15.61
C PRO A 158 -36.34 12.20 15.22
N ARG A 159 -36.29 12.50 13.91
CA ARG A 159 -35.76 13.77 13.40
C ARG A 159 -36.61 14.91 13.98
N HIS A 160 -36.25 15.41 15.16
CA HIS A 160 -36.77 16.67 15.65
C HIS A 160 -36.15 17.79 14.81
N ARG A 161 -36.80 18.09 13.67
CA ARG A 161 -36.61 19.36 12.98
C ARG A 161 -37.42 20.41 13.71
N ARG A 162 -36.75 21.47 14.16
CA ARG A 162 -37.35 22.78 14.39
C ARG A 162 -37.64 23.45 13.04
#